data_AF-A0A4S3TIY1-F1
#
_entry.id   AF-A0A4S3TIY1-F1
#
_cell.length_a   1.000
_cell.length_b   1.000
_cell.length_c   1.000
_cell.angle_alpha   90.00
_cell.angle_beta   90.00
_cell.angle_gamma   90.00
#
_symmetry.space_group_name_H-M   'P 1'
#
loop_
_entity.id
_entity.type
_entity.pdbx_description
1 polymer ?
#
loop_
_entity_poly.entity_id
_entity_poly.type
_entity_poly.pdbx_seq_one_letter_code
_entity_poly.pdbx_strand_id
1 'polypeptide(L)'
;MRDKRDLDQTDLELIRLLAEDARRPYSELAEVVNLSPPAVSDRIDRLQEQGVIRKFTIDIDRLKLQQRTPIMITFEVHPNESEDLYQRLSSLAGVEHAFKQYDGTIVVYGNAPESNPIEWLREEVDLEHVENIDFEMVEKYEWTQHLDKAEFSLPCQVCDNTVKSDGITATIGERTLAFCCPSCKRIYEQEFEEFQSNSD
;
A
#
# COMPACT_ATOMS: atom_id res chain seq x y z
N MET A 1 7.48 -33.12 -11.54
CA MET A 1 6.40 -32.46 -10.76
C MET A 1 7.04 -31.69 -9.62
N ARG A 2 7.16 -30.36 -9.75
CA ARG A 2 7.43 -29.46 -8.63
C ARG A 2 6.42 -28.33 -8.78
N ASP A 3 5.25 -28.57 -8.18
CA ASP A 3 4.14 -27.63 -8.11
C ASP A 3 4.17 -27.04 -6.70
N LYS A 4 4.61 -25.78 -6.61
CA LYS A 4 4.22 -24.80 -5.60
C LYS A 4 4.84 -23.45 -6.02
N ARG A 5 4.01 -22.57 -6.55
CA ARG A 5 4.36 -21.19 -6.93
C ARG A 5 3.56 -20.25 -6.01
N ASP A 6 3.85 -20.38 -4.73
CA ASP A 6 3.80 -19.31 -3.73
C ASP A 6 5.07 -18.45 -3.92
N LEU A 7 5.18 -17.28 -3.28
CA LEU A 7 6.50 -16.65 -3.11
C LEU A 7 7.43 -17.71 -2.49
N ASP A 8 8.53 -18.03 -3.18
CA ASP A 8 9.40 -19.09 -2.67
C ASP A 8 10.22 -18.58 -1.48
N GLN A 9 10.82 -19.48 -0.71
CA GLN A 9 11.62 -19.07 0.46
C GLN A 9 12.75 -18.10 0.12
N THR A 10 13.26 -18.15 -1.12
CA THR A 10 14.28 -17.20 -1.58
C THR A 10 13.67 -15.82 -1.77
N ASP A 11 12.51 -15.71 -2.42
CA ASP A 11 11.79 -14.44 -2.57
C ASP A 11 11.47 -13.83 -1.20
N LEU A 12 11.01 -14.63 -0.23
CA LEU A 12 10.73 -14.16 1.13
C LEU A 12 11.97 -13.68 1.87
N GLU A 13 13.08 -14.40 1.75
CA GLU A 13 14.34 -13.98 2.36
C GLU A 13 14.87 -12.69 1.71
N LEU A 14 14.73 -12.53 0.39
CA LEU A 14 15.06 -11.29 -0.30
C LEU A 14 14.23 -10.11 0.21
N ILE A 15 12.90 -10.27 0.33
CA ILE A 15 12.03 -9.22 0.87
C ILE A 15 12.44 -8.88 2.31
N ARG A 16 12.72 -9.88 3.15
CA ARG A 16 13.19 -9.68 4.52
C ARG A 16 14.50 -8.90 4.59
N LEU A 17 15.49 -9.26 3.78
CA LEU A 17 16.78 -8.57 3.73
C LEU A 17 16.65 -7.13 3.23
N LEU A 18 15.79 -6.89 2.23
CA LEU A 18 15.51 -5.57 1.69
C LEU A 18 14.67 -4.70 2.63
N ALA A 19 13.76 -5.29 3.41
CA ALA A 19 13.01 -4.60 4.46
C ALA A 19 13.93 -4.09 5.58
N GLU A 20 15.02 -4.82 5.85
CA GLU A 20 16.04 -4.41 6.82
C GLU A 20 16.98 -3.33 6.27
N ASP A 21 17.52 -3.53 5.06
CA ASP A 21 18.28 -2.49 4.34
C ASP A 21 18.12 -2.65 2.82
N ALA A 22 17.28 -1.80 2.24
CA ALA A 22 17.01 -1.78 0.81
C ALA A 22 18.22 -1.41 -0.06
N ARG A 23 19.32 -0.90 0.52
CA ARG A 23 20.54 -0.54 -0.21
C ARG A 23 21.55 -1.68 -0.30
N ARG A 24 21.27 -2.85 0.29
CA ARG A 24 22.15 -4.01 0.22
C ARG A 24 22.51 -4.33 -1.23
N PRO A 25 23.81 -4.46 -1.57
CA PRO A 25 24.22 -4.84 -2.91
C PRO A 25 23.65 -6.20 -3.30
N TYR A 26 23.24 -6.36 -4.56
CA TYR A 26 22.71 -7.64 -5.06
C TYR A 26 23.73 -8.78 -4.94
N SER A 27 25.03 -8.47 -4.91
CA SER A 27 26.09 -9.45 -4.64
C SER A 27 26.00 -10.02 -3.22
N GLU A 28 25.72 -9.18 -2.23
CA GLU A 28 25.56 -9.63 -0.83
C GLU A 28 24.28 -10.46 -0.68
N LEU A 29 23.17 -9.99 -1.26
CA LEU A 29 21.91 -10.74 -1.29
C LEU A 29 22.10 -12.11 -1.94
N ALA A 30 22.82 -12.15 -3.07
CA ALA A 30 23.12 -13.36 -3.83
C ALA A 30 23.91 -14.39 -3.01
N GLU A 31 24.88 -13.95 -2.20
CA GLU A 31 25.62 -14.80 -1.27
C GLU A 31 24.69 -15.42 -0.21
N VAL A 32 23.80 -14.61 0.38
CA VAL A 32 22.86 -15.07 1.43
C VAL A 32 21.86 -16.08 0.89
N VAL A 33 21.30 -15.84 -0.30
CA VAL A 33 20.25 -16.72 -0.88
C VAL A 33 20.79 -17.79 -1.83
N ASN A 34 22.11 -17.91 -1.97
CA ASN A 34 22.81 -18.86 -2.83
C ASN A 34 22.35 -18.80 -4.30
N LEU A 35 22.34 -17.60 -4.87
CA LEU A 35 22.04 -17.33 -6.28
C LEU A 35 23.17 -16.50 -6.92
N SER A 36 23.08 -16.28 -8.23
CA SER A 36 23.92 -15.29 -8.89
C SER A 36 23.31 -13.88 -8.73
N PRO A 37 24.11 -12.80 -8.76
CA PRO A 37 23.58 -11.44 -8.71
C PRO A 37 22.53 -11.11 -9.80
N PRO A 38 22.68 -11.57 -11.06
CA PRO A 38 21.62 -11.41 -12.07
C PRO A 38 20.32 -12.13 -11.69
N ALA A 39 20.40 -13.35 -11.13
CA ALA A 39 19.20 -14.07 -10.70
C ALA A 39 18.48 -13.41 -9.51
N VAL A 40 19.21 -12.69 -8.65
CA VAL A 40 18.62 -11.85 -7.61
C VAL A 40 17.94 -10.63 -8.21
N SER A 41 18.59 -9.95 -9.17
CA SER A 41 17.98 -8.83 -9.89
C SER A 41 16.64 -9.23 -10.51
N ASP A 42 16.65 -10.29 -11.31
CA ASP A 42 15.45 -10.79 -12.01
C ASP A 42 14.29 -11.09 -11.03
N ARG A 43 14.62 -11.59 -9.83
CA ARG A 43 13.63 -11.86 -8.79
C ARG A 43 13.07 -10.58 -8.18
N ILE A 44 13.92 -9.61 -7.83
CA ILE A 44 13.49 -8.33 -7.28
C ILE A 44 12.63 -7.58 -8.31
N ASP A 45 13.06 -7.57 -9.57
CA ASP A 45 12.31 -6.95 -10.66
C ASP A 45 10.92 -7.61 -10.80
N ARG A 46 10.85 -8.95 -10.77
CA ARG A 46 9.56 -9.66 -10.77
C ARG A 46 8.69 -9.30 -9.55
N LEU A 47 9.27 -9.18 -8.35
CA LEU A 47 8.52 -8.79 -7.14
C LEU A 47 7.96 -7.37 -7.24
N GLN A 48 8.67 -6.47 -7.91
CA GLN A 48 8.19 -5.12 -8.20
C GLN A 48 7.07 -5.13 -9.25
N GLU A 49 7.28 -5.82 -10.37
CA GLU A 49 6.26 -5.99 -11.42
C GLU A 49 4.97 -6.61 -10.86
N GLN A 50 5.11 -7.53 -9.91
CA GLN A 50 4.00 -8.19 -9.25
C GLN A 50 3.28 -7.32 -8.20
N GLY A 51 3.82 -6.14 -7.87
CA GLY A 51 3.29 -5.27 -6.83
C GLY A 51 3.51 -5.78 -5.40
N VAL A 52 4.28 -6.87 -5.22
CA VAL A 52 4.70 -7.35 -3.90
C VAL A 52 5.63 -6.32 -3.26
N ILE A 53 6.63 -5.86 -4.01
CA ILE A 53 7.44 -4.69 -3.65
C ILE A 53 6.83 -3.49 -4.38
N ARG A 54 6.01 -2.71 -3.69
CA ARG A 54 5.34 -1.55 -4.30
C ARG A 54 6.30 -0.38 -4.58
N LYS A 55 7.29 -0.18 -3.71
CA LYS A 55 8.28 0.91 -3.85
C LYS A 55 9.52 0.66 -3.00
N PHE A 56 10.65 1.17 -3.47
CA PHE A 56 11.80 1.46 -2.62
C PHE A 56 11.71 2.90 -2.14
N THR A 57 11.76 3.10 -0.82
CA THR A 57 11.60 4.40 -0.20
C THR A 57 12.44 4.50 1.06
N ILE A 58 12.39 5.66 1.71
CA ILE A 58 13.10 5.91 2.96
C ILE A 58 12.09 6.11 4.09
N ASP A 59 12.41 5.58 5.27
CA ASP A 59 11.73 5.94 6.50
C ASP A 59 12.25 7.30 6.98
N ILE A 60 11.34 8.26 7.18
CA ILE A 60 11.70 9.61 7.58
C ILE A 60 11.07 9.89 8.94
N ASP A 61 11.91 10.11 9.95
CA ASP A 61 11.49 10.66 11.23
C ASP A 61 11.07 12.11 11.06
N ARG A 62 9.75 12.33 10.95
CA ARG A 62 9.16 13.65 10.71
C ARG A 62 9.26 14.56 11.91
N LEU A 63 9.36 14.02 13.13
CA LEU A 63 9.58 14.81 14.34
C LEU A 63 10.91 15.57 14.32
N LYS A 64 11.88 15.09 13.52
CA LYS A 64 13.15 15.79 13.30
C LYS A 64 13.08 16.87 12.20
N LEU A 65 12.02 16.91 11.41
CA LEU A 65 11.78 17.94 10.40
C LEU A 65 10.91 19.04 11.03
N GLN A 66 11.46 20.25 11.17
CA GLN A 66 10.89 21.31 11.98
C GLN A 66 9.42 21.66 11.62
N GLN A 67 8.66 22.07 12.64
CA GLN A 67 7.33 22.73 12.56
C GLN A 67 6.16 21.83 12.14
N ARG A 68 6.17 20.56 12.55
CA ARG A 68 5.06 19.63 12.30
C ARG A 68 4.75 18.78 13.51
N THR A 69 3.47 18.58 13.77
CA THR A 69 2.97 17.70 14.83
C THR A 69 2.30 16.49 14.18
N PRO A 70 2.71 15.26 14.53
CA PRO A 70 2.02 14.08 14.05
C PRO A 70 0.64 14.00 14.69
N ILE A 71 -0.36 13.75 13.87
CA ILE A 71 -1.75 13.69 14.26
C ILE A 71 -2.43 12.49 13.63
N MET A 72 -3.42 11.98 14.33
CA MET A 72 -4.41 11.06 13.81
C MET A 72 -5.76 11.78 13.81
N ILE A 73 -6.47 11.74 12.69
CA ILE A 73 -7.81 12.32 12.59
C ILE A 73 -8.78 11.23 12.15
N THR A 74 -9.88 11.09 12.89
CA THR A 74 -10.99 10.21 12.53
C THR A 74 -12.16 11.05 12.04
N PHE A 75 -12.73 10.67 10.90
CA PHE A 75 -13.89 11.30 10.30
C PHE A 75 -15.02 10.29 10.27
N GLU A 76 -16.12 10.62 10.93
CA GLU A 76 -17.40 9.92 10.76
C GLU A 76 -18.20 10.65 9.68
N VAL A 77 -18.55 9.92 8.63
CA VAL A 77 -19.08 10.48 7.39
C VAL A 77 -20.21 9.58 6.91
N HIS A 78 -21.24 10.17 6.33
CA HIS A 78 -22.24 9.38 5.63
C HIS A 78 -21.57 8.50 4.55
N PRO A 79 -21.92 7.19 4.44
CA PRO A 79 -21.23 6.27 3.53
C PRO A 79 -21.15 6.73 2.08
N ASN A 80 -22.18 7.44 1.59
CA ASN A 80 -22.26 7.94 0.21
C ASN A 80 -21.27 9.08 -0.09
N GLU A 81 -20.78 9.78 0.94
CA GLU A 81 -19.88 10.94 0.85
C GLU A 81 -18.41 10.53 1.16
N SER A 82 -18.21 9.32 1.68
CA SER A 82 -16.93 8.85 2.21
C SER A 82 -15.84 8.64 1.15
N GLU A 83 -16.19 8.34 -0.11
CA GLU A 83 -15.18 8.12 -1.16
C GLU A 83 -14.52 9.43 -1.58
N ASP A 84 -15.31 10.45 -1.88
CA ASP A 84 -14.79 11.76 -2.31
C ASP A 84 -13.91 12.39 -1.23
N LEU A 85 -14.34 12.30 0.03
CA LEU A 85 -13.54 12.78 1.16
C LEU A 85 -12.24 11.98 1.32
N TYR A 86 -12.29 10.64 1.19
CA TYR A 86 -11.09 9.80 1.26
C TYR A 86 -10.06 10.17 0.18
N GLN A 87 -10.49 10.41 -1.05
CA GLN A 87 -9.59 10.80 -2.14
C GLN A 87 -8.93 12.17 -1.91
N ARG A 88 -9.70 13.16 -1.43
CA ARG A 88 -9.17 14.48 -1.05
C ARG A 88 -8.17 14.38 0.09
N LEU A 89 -8.51 13.63 1.15
CA LEU A 89 -7.62 13.43 2.30
C LEU A 89 -6.34 12.67 1.91
N SER A 90 -6.44 11.68 1.04
CA SER A 90 -5.28 10.89 0.57
C SER A 90 -4.27 11.70 -0.23
N SER A 91 -4.70 12.79 -0.86
CA SER A 91 -3.85 13.69 -1.64
C SER A 91 -3.41 14.95 -0.86
N LEU A 92 -3.91 15.12 0.37
CA LEU A 92 -3.65 16.30 1.18
C LEU A 92 -2.19 16.37 1.64
N ALA A 93 -1.55 17.53 1.40
CA ALA A 93 -0.16 17.76 1.79
C ALA A 93 0.02 17.71 3.31
N GLY A 94 0.66 16.65 3.80
CA GLY A 94 0.86 16.40 5.24
C GLY A 94 0.23 15.10 5.70
N VAL A 95 -0.74 14.55 4.95
CA VAL A 95 -1.24 13.19 5.17
C VAL A 95 -0.21 12.19 4.65
N GLU A 96 0.12 11.20 5.48
CA GLU A 96 1.05 10.11 5.12
C GLU A 96 0.31 8.80 4.88
N HIS A 97 -0.77 8.57 5.63
CA HIS A 97 -1.64 7.42 5.49
C HIS A 97 -3.10 7.84 5.61
N ALA A 98 -3.94 7.35 4.71
CA ALA A 98 -5.38 7.44 4.80
C ALA A 98 -5.95 6.02 4.78
N PHE A 99 -6.96 5.78 5.59
CA PHE A 99 -7.65 4.51 5.73
C PHE A 99 -9.14 4.77 5.61
N LYS A 100 -9.83 4.01 4.76
CA LYS A 100 -11.29 3.97 4.70
C LYS A 100 -11.76 2.62 5.21
N GLN A 101 -12.63 2.65 6.22
CA GLN A 101 -13.23 1.47 6.81
C GLN A 101 -14.49 1.07 6.03
N TYR A 102 -14.96 -0.17 6.23
CA TYR A 102 -16.13 -0.70 5.54
C TYR A 102 -17.43 0.05 5.85
N ASP A 103 -17.52 0.68 7.02
CA ASP A 103 -18.67 1.48 7.45
C ASP A 103 -18.63 2.92 6.95
N GLY A 104 -17.58 3.31 6.21
CA GLY A 104 -17.40 4.66 5.69
C GLY A 104 -16.53 5.55 6.58
N THR A 105 -16.15 5.11 7.78
CA THR A 105 -15.23 5.85 8.66
C THR A 105 -13.89 6.05 7.96
N ILE A 106 -13.35 7.27 8.01
CA ILE A 106 -12.02 7.57 7.47
C ILE A 106 -11.08 7.88 8.62
N VAL A 107 -9.91 7.26 8.63
CA VAL A 107 -8.83 7.58 9.58
C VAL A 107 -7.65 8.05 8.76
N VAL A 108 -7.07 9.20 9.12
CA VAL A 108 -5.82 9.68 8.52
C VAL A 108 -4.75 9.80 9.58
N TYR A 109 -3.53 9.47 9.19
CA TYR A 109 -2.32 9.75 9.93
C TYR A 109 -1.44 10.68 9.10
N GLY A 110 -0.94 11.73 9.72
CA GLY A 110 -0.15 12.73 9.03
C GLY A 110 0.55 13.70 9.98
N ASN A 111 1.11 14.74 9.39
CA ASN A 111 1.94 15.74 10.05
C ASN A 111 1.35 17.13 9.76
N ALA A 112 0.57 17.65 10.71
CA ALA A 112 -0.06 18.95 10.60
C ALA A 112 0.89 20.09 10.99
N PRO A 113 0.66 21.33 10.53
CA PRO A 113 1.36 22.50 11.05
C PRO A 113 1.18 22.63 12.57
N GLU A 114 2.27 22.89 13.31
CA GLU A 114 2.22 23.07 14.78
C GLU A 114 1.29 24.22 15.22
N SER A 115 1.16 25.27 14.41
CA SER A 115 0.45 26.48 14.81
C SER A 115 -1.07 26.32 14.88
N ASN A 116 -1.67 25.59 13.92
CA ASN A 116 -3.12 25.39 13.87
C ASN A 116 -3.53 24.18 13.00
N PRO A 117 -3.49 22.95 13.55
CA PRO A 117 -3.87 21.74 12.81
C PRO A 117 -5.31 21.72 12.29
N ILE A 118 -6.25 22.31 13.04
CA ILE A 118 -7.68 22.28 12.69
C ILE A 118 -7.98 23.23 11.54
N GLU A 119 -7.40 24.45 11.58
CA GLU A 119 -7.57 25.43 10.51
C GLU A 119 -6.94 24.93 9.20
N TRP A 120 -5.74 24.35 9.26
CA TRP A 120 -5.11 23.71 8.11
C TRP A 120 -6.03 22.68 7.44
N LEU A 121 -6.70 21.82 8.21
CA LEU A 121 -7.62 20.85 7.64
C LEU A 121 -8.83 21.53 6.98
N ARG A 122 -9.43 22.52 7.66
CA ARG A 122 -10.62 23.23 7.18
C ARG A 122 -10.39 24.09 5.93
N GLU A 123 -9.18 24.58 5.74
CA GLU A 123 -8.81 25.35 4.55
C GLU A 123 -8.70 24.47 3.30
N GLU A 124 -8.27 23.22 3.48
CA GLU A 124 -7.92 22.32 2.39
C GLU A 124 -9.03 21.29 2.08
N VAL A 125 -9.92 21.03 3.05
CA VAL A 125 -10.94 19.98 2.96
C VAL A 125 -12.31 20.53 3.33
N ASP A 126 -13.28 20.29 2.44
CA ASP A 126 -14.68 20.55 2.72
C ASP A 126 -15.23 19.51 3.71
N LEU A 127 -15.80 19.99 4.81
CA LEU A 127 -16.28 19.18 5.92
C LEU A 127 -17.79 19.25 6.10
N GLU A 128 -18.54 19.80 5.12
CA GLU A 128 -19.99 20.01 5.22
C GLU A 128 -20.77 18.72 5.53
N HIS A 129 -20.30 17.57 5.02
CA HIS A 129 -20.96 16.27 5.15
C HIS A 129 -20.33 15.35 6.21
N VAL A 130 -19.45 15.90 7.04
CA VAL A 130 -18.80 15.17 8.12
C VAL A 130 -19.62 15.30 9.40
N GLU A 131 -20.05 14.16 9.96
CA GLU A 131 -20.87 14.11 11.17
C GLU A 131 -20.04 14.38 12.42
N ASN A 132 -18.85 13.76 12.49
CA ASN A 132 -17.93 13.92 13.61
C ASN A 132 -16.47 13.93 13.14
N ILE A 133 -15.63 14.70 13.85
CA ILE A 133 -14.18 14.75 13.63
C ILE A 133 -13.46 14.69 14.97
N ASP A 134 -12.70 13.62 15.17
CA ASP A 134 -11.85 13.45 16.33
C ASP A 134 -10.38 13.70 15.95
N PHE A 135 -9.77 14.70 16.60
CA PHE A 135 -8.36 15.05 16.41
C PHE A 135 -7.53 14.54 17.59
N GLU A 136 -6.59 13.66 17.31
CA GLU A 136 -5.70 13.07 18.30
C GLU A 136 -4.24 13.40 17.98
N MET A 137 -3.55 14.04 18.93
CA MET A 137 -2.11 14.26 18.81
C MET A 137 -1.37 12.97 19.11
N VAL A 138 -0.45 12.60 18.23
CA VAL A 138 0.34 11.38 18.38
C VAL A 138 1.62 11.70 19.15
N GLU A 139 1.79 11.10 20.33
CA GLU A 139 3.00 11.30 21.14
C GLU A 139 4.22 10.59 20.52
N LYS A 140 4.02 9.38 20.02
CA LYS A 140 5.06 8.54 19.41
C LYS A 140 4.46 7.65 18.34
N TYR A 141 5.22 7.41 17.28
CA TYR A 141 4.96 6.38 16.28
C TYR A 141 6.28 5.67 15.92
N GLU A 142 6.18 4.47 15.36
CA GLU A 142 7.34 3.69 14.92
C GLU A 142 6.94 2.85 13.70
N TRP A 143 7.64 3.00 12.58
CA TRP A 143 7.41 2.14 11.42
C TRP A 143 8.17 0.84 11.61
N THR A 144 7.46 -0.27 11.81
CA THR A 144 8.06 -1.60 11.92
C THR A 144 7.51 -2.49 10.82
N GLN A 145 8.41 -3.06 10.01
CA GLN A 145 8.05 -4.05 9.00
C GLN A 145 8.28 -5.46 9.57
N HIS A 146 7.24 -6.06 10.13
CA HIS A 146 7.24 -7.48 10.48
C HIS A 146 6.78 -8.30 9.26
N LEU A 147 7.62 -9.22 8.80
CA LEU A 147 7.29 -10.17 7.74
C LEU A 147 7.34 -11.57 8.35
N ASP A 148 6.17 -12.11 8.67
CA ASP A 148 6.07 -13.50 9.15
C ASP A 148 6.11 -14.47 7.97
N LYS A 149 6.83 -15.59 8.12
CA LYS A 149 7.08 -16.58 7.05
C LYS A 149 5.81 -17.23 6.46
N ALA A 150 4.63 -16.98 7.02
CA ALA A 150 3.39 -17.68 6.70
C ALA A 150 2.44 -16.92 5.74
N GLU A 151 2.73 -15.68 5.36
CA GLU A 151 1.71 -14.78 4.78
C GLU A 151 1.66 -14.69 3.24
N PHE A 152 2.45 -15.49 2.51
CA PHE A 152 2.80 -15.12 1.13
C PHE A 152 2.30 -16.10 0.05
N SER A 153 0.99 -16.11 -0.17
CA SER A 153 0.36 -16.62 -1.39
C SER A 153 -0.44 -15.51 -2.04
N LEU A 154 -0.11 -15.10 -3.28
CA LEU A 154 -0.88 -14.08 -3.99
C LEU A 154 -2.19 -14.68 -4.49
N PRO A 155 -3.37 -14.30 -3.99
CA PRO A 155 -4.63 -14.78 -4.52
C PRO A 155 -4.90 -14.13 -5.88
N CYS A 156 -5.47 -14.90 -6.82
CA CYS A 156 -6.04 -14.34 -8.03
C CYS A 156 -7.26 -13.51 -7.68
N GLN A 157 -7.40 -12.31 -8.25
CA GLN A 157 -8.52 -11.42 -7.94
C GLN A 157 -9.88 -11.87 -8.49
N VAL A 158 -9.91 -12.86 -9.37
CA VAL A 158 -11.14 -13.32 -10.05
C VAL A 158 -11.55 -14.74 -9.66
N CYS A 159 -10.61 -15.58 -9.22
CA CYS A 159 -10.91 -16.96 -8.87
C CYS A 159 -10.10 -17.42 -7.66
N ASP A 160 -10.46 -18.56 -7.10
CA ASP A 160 -9.82 -19.12 -5.89
C ASP A 160 -8.40 -19.69 -6.12
N ASN A 161 -7.81 -19.45 -7.29
CA ASN A 161 -6.46 -19.92 -7.59
C ASN A 161 -5.40 -18.96 -7.02
N THR A 162 -4.30 -19.52 -6.54
CA THR A 162 -3.09 -18.75 -6.26
C THR A 162 -2.37 -18.39 -7.57
N VAL A 163 -1.89 -17.16 -7.65
CA VAL A 163 -1.14 -16.66 -8.82
C VAL A 163 0.24 -17.30 -8.84
N LYS A 164 0.48 -18.05 -9.91
CA LYS A 164 1.72 -18.74 -10.20
C LYS A 164 2.75 -17.79 -10.85
N SER A 165 4.01 -18.22 -11.03
CA SER A 165 5.10 -17.44 -11.64
C SER A 165 4.88 -16.96 -13.08
N ASP A 166 3.98 -17.62 -13.81
CA ASP A 166 3.48 -17.27 -15.14
C ASP A 166 2.17 -16.47 -15.10
N GLY A 167 1.72 -16.13 -13.89
CA GLY A 167 0.61 -15.23 -13.64
C GLY A 167 0.95 -13.81 -14.07
N ILE A 168 -0.11 -13.03 -14.24
CA ILE A 168 -0.04 -11.70 -14.82
C ILE A 168 -0.43 -10.72 -13.75
N THR A 169 0.32 -9.62 -13.65
CA THR A 169 -0.08 -8.48 -12.84
C THR A 169 -0.49 -7.33 -13.74
N ALA A 170 -1.42 -6.54 -13.23
CA ALA A 170 -1.89 -5.34 -13.91
C ALA A 170 -2.21 -4.27 -12.88
N THR A 171 -1.88 -3.04 -13.20
CA THR A 171 -2.34 -1.88 -12.43
C THR A 171 -3.68 -1.43 -13.00
N ILE A 172 -4.74 -1.52 -12.19
CA ILE A 172 -6.10 -1.14 -12.55
C ILE A 172 -6.60 -0.18 -11.47
N GLY A 173 -6.90 1.06 -11.85
CA GLY A 173 -7.02 2.17 -10.91
C GLY A 173 -5.68 2.44 -10.20
N GLU A 174 -5.71 2.53 -8.87
CA GLU A 174 -4.51 2.74 -8.03
C GLU A 174 -3.90 1.45 -7.48
N ARG A 175 -4.48 0.29 -7.79
CA ARG A 175 -4.10 -1.00 -7.22
C ARG A 175 -3.36 -1.86 -8.25
N THR A 176 -2.23 -2.45 -7.84
CA THR A 176 -1.60 -3.54 -8.59
C THR A 176 -2.23 -4.86 -8.16
N LEU A 177 -2.84 -5.53 -9.13
CA LEU A 177 -3.62 -6.75 -8.94
C LEU A 177 -2.91 -7.93 -9.61
N ALA A 178 -3.06 -9.11 -9.01
CA ALA A 178 -2.47 -10.35 -9.52
C ALA A 178 -3.55 -11.30 -10.06
N PHE A 179 -3.28 -11.88 -11.23
CA PHE A 179 -4.19 -12.77 -11.95
C PHE A 179 -3.48 -14.06 -12.34
N CYS A 180 -4.14 -15.21 -12.17
CA CYS A 180 -3.53 -16.49 -12.51
C CYS A 180 -3.34 -16.71 -14.02
N CYS A 181 -4.03 -15.94 -14.88
CA CYS A 181 -3.94 -16.05 -16.34
C CYS A 181 -4.49 -14.79 -17.07
N PRO A 182 -4.24 -14.61 -18.39
CA PRO A 182 -4.76 -13.47 -19.16
C PRO A 182 -6.29 -13.35 -19.17
N SER A 183 -7.00 -14.47 -19.04
CA SER A 183 -8.46 -14.48 -19.03
C SER A 183 -9.02 -13.86 -17.75
N CYS A 184 -8.44 -14.20 -16.58
CA CYS A 184 -8.83 -13.58 -15.31
C CYS A 184 -8.57 -12.07 -15.33
N LYS A 185 -7.42 -11.62 -15.86
CA LYS A 185 -7.15 -10.19 -16.02
C LYS A 185 -8.24 -9.50 -16.84
N ARG A 186 -8.59 -10.06 -18.01
CA ARG A 186 -9.59 -9.46 -18.91
C ARG A 186 -10.98 -9.39 -18.28
N ILE A 187 -11.38 -10.43 -17.55
CA ILE A 187 -12.67 -10.47 -16.84
C ILE A 187 -12.73 -9.32 -15.82
N TYR A 188 -11.69 -9.17 -15.00
CA TYR A 188 -11.65 -8.10 -14.01
C TYR A 188 -11.66 -6.71 -14.66
N GLU A 189 -10.91 -6.51 -15.75
CA GLU A 189 -10.89 -5.23 -16.48
C GLU A 189 -12.28 -4.84 -17.00
N GLN A 190 -13.01 -5.81 -17.57
CA GLN A 190 -14.38 -5.58 -18.05
C GLN A 190 -15.34 -5.23 -16.91
N GLU A 191 -15.29 -5.99 -15.81
CA GLU A 191 -16.13 -5.70 -14.64
C GLU A 191 -15.80 -4.31 -14.07
N PHE A 192 -14.52 -3.96 -13.96
CA PHE A 192 -14.08 -2.66 -13.46
C PHE A 192 -14.56 -1.50 -14.34
N GLU A 193 -14.47 -1.63 -15.68
CA GLU A 193 -14.99 -0.65 -16.64
C GLU A 193 -16.51 -0.49 -16.53
N GLU A 194 -17.25 -1.60 -16.41
CA GLU A 194 -18.71 -1.58 -16.21
C GLU A 194 -19.08 -0.88 -14.89
N PHE A 195 -18.34 -1.14 -13.80
CA PHE A 195 -18.56 -0.47 -12.52
C PHE A 195 -18.29 1.04 -12.59
N GLN A 196 -17.22 1.48 -13.26
CA GLN A 196 -16.94 2.91 -13.43
C GLN A 196 -18.00 3.60 -14.30
N SER A 197 -18.41 2.98 -15.40
CA SER A 197 -19.42 3.57 -16.31
C SER A 197 -20.83 3.67 -15.73
N ASN A 198 -21.16 2.88 -14.70
CA ASN A 198 -22.43 2.96 -13.98
C ASN A 198 -22.37 3.91 -12.76
N SER A 199 -21.19 4.47 -12.47
CA SER A 199 -20.96 5.42 -11.36
C SER A 199 -20.86 6.88 -11.82
N ASP A 200 -20.88 7.11 -13.14
CA ASP A 200 -21.02 8.43 -13.82
C ASP A 200 -22.49 8.72 -14.22
#